data_AF-A0A644Y2Q7-F1
#
_entry.id   AF-A0A644Y2Q7-F1
#
_cell.length_a   1.000
_cell.length_b   1.000
_cell.length_c   1.000
_cell.angle_alpha   90.00
_cell.angle_beta   90.00
_cell.angle_gamma   90.00
#
_symmetry.space_group_name_H-M   'P 1'
#
loop_
_entity.id
_entity.type
_entity.pdbx_description
1 polymer ?
#
loop_
_entity_poly.entity_id
_entity_poly.type
_entity_poly.pdbx_seq_one_letter_code
_entity_poly.pdbx_strand_id
1 'polypeptide(L)'
;MQKLRALKDELEAEKLIESHMVMYERYFIIKQTPVRGRSVNYNDQAIQEFINSDSCYWVLISTSAKTAEEALEQYRERNGVELYFDDEKNLLDLRCLKNHSEQTIKGKIFVTFISLIILARLRKMVDQIDKKKRRHWSEQDMLRKVETYARVHFEGKYKDVYSTPTAAQRLVFDLLGLPYTFKEKVSTSESEL
;
A
#
# COMPACT_ATOMS: atom_id res chain seq x y z
N MET A 1 19.47 15.80 -4.41
CA MET A 1 20.67 15.34 -3.66
C MET A 1 21.73 14.62 -4.50
N GLN A 2 21.39 13.68 -5.39
CA GLN A 2 22.40 12.97 -6.21
C GLN A 2 23.25 13.90 -7.09
N LYS A 3 22.66 14.95 -7.68
CA LYS A 3 23.35 15.92 -8.54
C LYS A 3 24.43 16.74 -7.81
N LEU A 4 24.21 17.14 -6.56
CA LEU A 4 25.20 17.87 -5.74
C LEU A 4 26.36 16.98 -5.26
N ARG A 5 26.19 15.65 -5.24
CA ARG A 5 27.30 14.73 -4.97
C ARG A 5 28.23 14.60 -6.16
N ALA A 6 27.67 14.41 -7.36
CA ALA A 6 28.45 14.37 -8.60
C ALA A 6 29.29 15.65 -8.82
N LEU A 7 28.71 16.83 -8.55
CA LEU A 7 29.42 18.11 -8.64
C LEU A 7 30.56 18.24 -7.61
N LYS A 8 30.41 17.62 -6.44
CA LYS A 8 31.49 17.58 -5.43
C LYS A 8 32.64 16.71 -5.91
N ASP A 9 32.34 15.54 -6.45
CA ASP A 9 33.33 14.62 -6.98
C ASP A 9 34.11 15.24 -8.16
N GLU A 10 33.42 16.00 -9.03
CA GLU A 10 34.03 16.77 -10.12
C GLU A 10 34.99 17.86 -9.61
N LEU A 11 34.62 18.57 -8.54
CA LEU A 11 35.45 19.59 -7.89
C LEU A 11 36.66 19.01 -7.13
N GLU A 12 36.50 17.84 -6.51
CA GLU A 12 37.57 17.12 -5.81
C GLU A 12 38.55 16.46 -6.80
N ALA A 13 38.07 16.03 -7.98
CA ALA A 13 38.88 15.46 -9.06
C ALA A 13 39.51 16.50 -10.02
N GLU A 14 39.34 17.81 -9.74
CA GLU A 14 39.81 18.94 -10.56
C GLU A 14 39.30 18.95 -12.03
N LYS A 15 38.20 18.26 -12.31
CA LYS A 15 37.56 18.24 -13.64
C LYS A 15 36.48 19.30 -13.70
N LEU A 16 36.90 20.55 -13.89
CA LEU A 16 35.98 21.67 -14.04
C LEU A 16 35.26 21.59 -15.39
N ILE A 17 33.93 21.56 -15.34
CA ILE A 17 33.05 21.61 -16.50
C ILE A 17 32.43 23.01 -16.54
N GLU A 18 32.59 23.74 -17.65
CA GLU A 18 32.09 25.12 -17.80
C GLU A 18 30.58 25.22 -17.55
N SER A 19 29.80 24.25 -17.98
CA SER A 19 28.34 24.21 -17.77
C SER A 19 27.94 24.14 -16.30
N HIS A 20 28.84 23.75 -15.40
CA HIS A 20 28.57 23.58 -13.97
C HIS A 20 29.09 24.74 -13.10
N MET A 21 29.78 25.73 -13.70
CA MET A 21 30.36 26.88 -12.98
C MET A 21 29.38 27.60 -12.06
N VAL A 22 28.18 27.91 -12.57
CA VAL A 22 27.13 28.60 -11.80
C VAL A 22 26.69 27.78 -10.57
N MET A 23 26.69 26.45 -10.67
CA MET A 23 26.33 25.56 -9.56
C MET A 23 27.48 25.43 -8.56
N TYR A 24 28.73 25.44 -9.02
CA TYR A 24 29.91 25.41 -8.16
C TYR A 24 29.98 26.64 -7.26
N GLU A 25 29.81 27.83 -7.85
CA GLU A 25 29.87 29.08 -7.10
C GLU A 25 28.73 29.21 -6.08
N ARG A 26 27.54 28.72 -6.43
CA ARG A 26 26.35 28.87 -5.58
C ARG A 26 26.33 27.88 -4.41
N TYR A 27 26.69 26.61 -4.65
CA TYR A 27 26.48 25.53 -3.68
C TYR A 27 27.75 25.02 -2.99
N PHE A 28 28.94 25.50 -3.36
CA PHE A 28 30.21 25.02 -2.80
C PHE A 28 31.11 26.15 -2.33
N ILE A 29 31.78 25.92 -1.20
CA ILE A 29 32.83 26.77 -0.65
C ILE A 29 34.16 26.07 -0.88
N ILE A 30 34.92 26.57 -1.85
CA ILE A 30 36.22 26.01 -2.25
C ILE A 30 37.32 26.81 -1.54
N LYS A 31 38.14 26.13 -0.74
CA LYS A 31 39.33 26.71 -0.11
C LYS A 31 40.58 26.02 -0.64
N GLN A 32 41.56 26.78 -1.12
CA GLN A 32 42.83 26.23 -1.56
C GLN A 32 43.91 26.61 -0.55
N THR A 33 44.60 25.62 -0.01
CA THR A 33 45.71 25.84 0.93
C THR A 33 47.00 25.26 0.36
N PRO A 34 48.13 25.97 0.45
CA PRO A 34 49.39 25.57 -0.19
C PRO A 34 49.96 24.23 0.34
N VAL A 35 49.54 23.79 1.53
CA VAL A 35 50.07 22.57 2.18
C VAL A 35 49.07 21.40 2.16
N ARG A 36 47.76 21.65 2.21
CA ARG A 36 46.72 20.60 2.31
C ARG A 36 45.88 20.41 1.04
N GLY A 37 46.19 21.15 -0.03
CA GLY A 37 45.46 21.08 -1.28
C GLY A 37 44.11 21.82 -1.25
N ARG A 38 43.22 21.41 -2.16
CA ARG A 38 41.88 21.98 -2.36
C ARG A 38 40.86 21.29 -1.44
N SER A 39 40.19 22.06 -0.59
CA SER A 39 39.07 21.60 0.24
C SER A 39 37.76 22.11 -0.35
N VAL A 40 36.83 21.19 -0.61
CA VAL A 40 35.50 21.46 -1.15
C VAL A 40 34.46 21.17 -0.07
N ASN A 41 33.82 22.22 0.45
CA ASN A 41 32.73 22.11 1.42
C ASN A 41 31.41 22.55 0.79
N TYR A 42 30.29 22.03 1.30
CA TYR A 42 28.96 22.47 0.88
C TYR A 42 28.64 23.85 1.47
N ASN A 43 27.96 24.68 0.69
CA ASN A 43 27.31 25.89 1.18
C ASN A 43 25.92 25.53 1.69
N ASP A 44 25.83 25.07 2.94
CA ASP A 44 24.58 24.58 3.53
C ASP A 44 23.46 25.64 3.53
N GLN A 45 23.80 26.93 3.65
CA GLN A 45 22.83 28.03 3.57
C GLN A 45 22.16 28.10 2.20
N ALA A 46 22.96 28.11 1.12
CA ALA A 46 22.42 28.18 -0.24
C ALA A 46 21.63 26.91 -0.62
N ILE A 47 22.05 25.75 -0.11
CA ILE A 47 21.33 24.49 -0.30
C ILE A 47 19.97 24.54 0.42
N GLN A 48 19.91 25.03 1.65
CA GLN A 48 18.66 25.16 2.38
C GLN A 48 17.73 26.21 1.75
N GLU A 49 18.24 27.35 1.30
CA GLU A 49 17.43 28.34 0.57
C GLU A 49 16.81 27.75 -0.69
N PHE A 50 17.57 26.98 -1.47
CA PHE A 50 17.04 26.31 -2.66
C PHE A 50 15.96 25.28 -2.31
N ILE A 51 16.17 24.47 -1.27
CA ILE A 51 15.17 23.50 -0.81
C ILE A 51 13.89 24.22 -0.35
N ASN A 52 14.02 25.36 0.32
CA ASN A 52 12.90 26.16 0.81
C ASN A 52 12.23 26.99 -0.29
N SER A 53 12.93 27.30 -1.38
CA SER A 53 12.36 28.00 -2.54
C SER A 53 11.63 27.04 -3.47
N ASP A 54 12.17 25.83 -3.64
CA ASP A 54 11.59 24.77 -4.48
C ASP A 54 10.59 23.88 -3.72
N SER A 55 10.35 24.16 -2.43
CA SER A 55 9.33 23.44 -1.68
C SER A 55 7.95 23.73 -2.26
N CYS A 56 7.42 22.79 -3.05
CA CYS A 56 6.05 22.80 -3.48
C CYS A 56 5.15 22.68 -2.25
N TYR A 57 4.48 23.78 -1.89
CA TYR A 57 3.45 23.74 -0.86
C TYR A 57 2.24 23.02 -1.43
N TRP A 58 1.76 22.03 -0.69
CA TRP A 58 0.51 21.36 -0.98
C TRP A 58 -0.58 21.93 -0.07
N VAL A 59 -1.63 22.49 -0.67
CA VAL A 59 -2.74 23.12 0.05
C VAL A 59 -3.98 22.24 -0.05
N LEU A 60 -4.49 21.81 1.10
CA LEU A 60 -5.77 21.15 1.23
C LEU A 60 -6.85 22.18 1.58
N ILE A 61 -7.89 22.26 0.75
CA ILE A 61 -9.07 23.08 1.01
C ILE A 61 -10.22 22.13 1.31
N SER A 62 -10.86 22.28 2.46
CA SER A 62 -12.01 21.47 2.87
C SER A 62 -13.14 22.37 3.35
N THR A 63 -14.37 22.02 2.97
CA THR A 63 -15.60 22.65 3.47
C THR A 63 -16.23 21.84 4.62
N SER A 64 -15.79 20.59 4.82
CA SER A 64 -16.37 19.64 5.78
C SER A 64 -15.50 19.43 7.02
N ALA A 65 -14.17 19.45 6.87
CA ALA A 65 -13.25 19.16 7.96
C ALA A 65 -13.08 20.38 8.87
N LYS A 66 -13.18 20.17 10.18
CA LYS A 66 -13.04 21.25 11.18
C LYS A 66 -11.58 21.45 11.60
N THR A 67 -10.73 20.44 11.39
CA THR A 67 -9.32 20.46 11.77
C THR A 67 -8.43 20.05 10.60
N ALA A 68 -7.16 20.47 10.62
CA ALA A 68 -6.20 20.11 9.61
C ALA A 68 -5.90 18.60 9.58
N GLU A 69 -5.88 17.96 10.75
CA GLU A 69 -5.67 16.51 10.88
C GLU A 69 -6.81 15.73 10.22
N GLU A 70 -8.06 16.10 10.50
CA GLU A 70 -9.24 15.50 9.88
C GLU A 70 -9.26 15.72 8.36
N ALA A 71 -8.92 16.93 7.89
CA ALA A 71 -8.83 17.20 6.45
C ALA A 71 -7.79 16.32 5.77
N LEU A 72 -6.66 16.09 6.42
CA LEU A 72 -5.60 15.23 5.92
C LEU A 72 -6.01 13.75 5.93
N GLU A 73 -6.70 13.29 6.97
CA GLU A 73 -7.20 11.92 7.07
C GLU A 73 -8.24 11.63 5.98
N GLN A 74 -9.25 12.50 5.82
CA GLN A 74 -10.25 12.41 4.75
C GLN A 74 -9.60 12.41 3.35
N TYR A 75 -8.57 13.24 3.14
CA TYR A 75 -7.84 13.23 1.87
C TYR A 75 -7.08 11.92 1.66
N ARG A 76 -6.48 11.34 2.69
CA ARG A 76 -5.78 10.05 2.59
C ARG A 76 -6.73 8.91 2.23
N GLU A 77 -7.95 8.92 2.76
CA GLU A 77 -8.98 7.94 2.40
C GLU A 77 -9.33 7.99 0.91
N ARG A 78 -9.18 9.15 0.25
CA ARG A 78 -9.36 9.28 -1.20
C ARG A 78 -8.47 8.32 -2.00
N ASN A 79 -7.24 8.08 -1.56
CA ASN A 79 -6.36 7.12 -2.23
C ASN A 79 -6.90 5.68 -2.15
N GLY A 80 -7.71 5.38 -1.13
CA GLY A 80 -8.42 4.11 -1.02
C GLY A 80 -9.33 3.84 -2.22
N VAL A 81 -9.92 4.89 -2.80
CA VAL A 81 -10.77 4.77 -4.00
C VAL A 81 -9.99 4.22 -5.19
N GLU A 82 -8.76 4.70 -5.43
CA GLU A 82 -7.92 4.19 -6.51
C GLU A 82 -7.55 2.71 -6.31
N LEU A 83 -7.22 2.34 -5.06
CA LEU A 83 -6.96 0.94 -4.69
C LEU A 83 -8.18 0.06 -4.93
N TYR A 84 -9.38 0.51 -4.55
CA TYR A 84 -10.61 -0.24 -4.75
C TYR A 84 -10.97 -0.39 -6.24
N PHE A 85 -10.73 0.63 -7.07
CA PHE A 85 -10.90 0.50 -8.52
C PHE A 85 -9.91 -0.47 -9.16
N ASP A 86 -8.69 -0.56 -8.62
CA ASP A 86 -7.71 -1.56 -9.07
C ASP A 86 -8.18 -2.99 -8.71
N ASP A 87 -8.70 -3.18 -7.49
CA ASP A 87 -9.30 -4.45 -7.08
C ASP A 87 -10.50 -4.84 -7.97
N GLU A 88 -11.37 -3.89 -8.29
CA GLU A 88 -12.53 -4.14 -9.14
C GLU A 88 -12.11 -4.65 -10.53
N LYS A 89 -11.05 -4.06 -11.09
CA LYS A 89 -10.50 -4.45 -12.39
C LYS A 89 -9.76 -5.77 -12.35
N ASN A 90 -8.86 -5.95 -11.37
CA ASN A 90 -7.89 -7.04 -11.38
C ASN A 90 -8.32 -8.26 -10.57
N LEU A 91 -9.02 -8.06 -9.45
CA LEU A 91 -9.45 -9.14 -8.55
C LEU A 91 -10.89 -9.57 -8.83
N LEU A 92 -11.80 -8.64 -9.09
CA LEU A 92 -13.25 -8.91 -9.24
C LEU A 92 -13.71 -9.01 -10.71
N ASP A 93 -12.78 -9.25 -11.64
CA ASP A 93 -13.06 -9.59 -13.04
C ASP A 93 -13.76 -8.49 -13.88
N LEU A 94 -13.43 -7.19 -13.68
CA LEU A 94 -13.84 -6.11 -14.61
C LEU A 94 -12.76 -5.70 -15.62
N ARG A 95 -11.65 -6.44 -15.72
CA ARG A 95 -10.56 -6.13 -16.66
C ARG A 95 -11.01 -6.06 -18.13
N CYS A 96 -12.00 -6.87 -18.52
CA CYS A 96 -12.56 -6.88 -19.86
C CYS A 96 -14.08 -7.07 -19.81
N LEU A 97 -14.83 -6.04 -20.22
CA LEU A 97 -16.29 -6.10 -20.37
C LEU A 97 -16.66 -6.68 -21.75
N LYS A 98 -16.40 -7.97 -21.98
CA LYS A 98 -16.71 -8.67 -23.24
C LYS A 98 -18.16 -9.15 -23.31
N ASN A 99 -19.11 -8.30 -22.89
CA ASN A 99 -20.52 -8.67 -22.83
C ASN A 99 -21.26 -8.01 -24.00
N HIS A 100 -22.18 -8.75 -24.65
CA HIS A 100 -22.86 -8.32 -25.87
C HIS A 100 -24.02 -7.33 -25.66
N SER A 101 -24.40 -7.03 -24.42
CA SER A 101 -25.51 -6.12 -24.08
C SER A 101 -25.15 -5.19 -22.93
N GLU A 102 -25.59 -3.93 -23.04
CA GLU A 102 -25.46 -2.91 -22.00
C GLU A 102 -26.11 -3.36 -20.67
N GLN A 103 -27.26 -4.04 -20.75
CA GLN A 103 -27.97 -4.53 -19.58
C GLN A 103 -27.11 -5.54 -18.79
N THR A 104 -26.43 -6.45 -19.48
CA THR A 104 -25.53 -7.43 -18.86
C THR A 104 -24.31 -6.75 -18.25
N ILE A 105 -23.78 -5.69 -18.89
CA ILE A 105 -22.66 -4.91 -18.34
C ILE A 105 -23.08 -4.24 -17.04
N LYS A 106 -24.23 -3.54 -17.03
CA LYS A 106 -24.78 -2.89 -15.84
C LYS A 106 -25.01 -3.88 -14.70
N GLY A 107 -25.55 -5.06 -15.01
CA GLY A 107 -25.72 -6.14 -14.03
C GLY A 107 -24.39 -6.65 -13.47
N LYS A 108 -23.37 -6.85 -14.32
CA LYS A 108 -22.04 -7.28 -13.88
C LYS A 108 -21.40 -6.24 -12.96
N ILE A 109 -21.41 -4.96 -13.34
CA ILE A 109 -20.87 -3.86 -12.52
C ILE A 109 -21.59 -3.82 -11.17
N PHE A 110 -22.92 -3.96 -11.14
CA PHE A 110 -23.68 -3.96 -9.89
C PHE A 110 -23.27 -5.08 -8.93
N VAL A 111 -23.18 -6.33 -9.42
CA VAL A 111 -22.74 -7.47 -8.59
C VAL A 111 -21.30 -7.31 -8.12
N THR A 112 -20.44 -6.77 -8.99
CA THR A 112 -19.04 -6.52 -8.66
C THR A 112 -18.91 -5.45 -7.58
N PHE A 113 -19.70 -4.39 -7.66
CA PHE A 113 -19.75 -3.34 -6.64
C PHE A 113 -20.18 -3.89 -5.27
N ILE A 114 -21.17 -4.78 -5.22
CA ILE A 114 -21.54 -5.47 -3.97
C ILE A 114 -20.38 -6.32 -3.44
N SER A 115 -19.68 -7.03 -4.33
CA SER A 115 -18.53 -7.86 -3.98
C SER A 115 -17.38 -7.03 -3.40
N LEU A 116 -17.16 -5.82 -3.95
CA LEU A 116 -16.20 -4.84 -3.46
C LEU A 116 -16.53 -4.33 -2.05
N ILE A 117 -17.82 -4.09 -1.76
CA ILE A 117 -18.28 -3.71 -0.40
C ILE A 117 -17.95 -4.83 0.60
N ILE A 118 -18.22 -6.08 0.24
CA ILE A 118 -17.92 -7.25 1.09
C ILE A 118 -16.40 -7.36 1.31
N LEU A 119 -15.61 -7.21 0.24
CA LEU A 119 -14.16 -7.26 0.32
C LEU A 119 -13.59 -6.15 1.22
N ALA A 120 -14.07 -4.91 1.07
CA ALA A 120 -13.66 -3.79 1.92
C ALA A 120 -14.02 -4.03 3.39
N ARG A 121 -15.18 -4.64 3.67
CA ARG A 121 -15.56 -5.03 5.02
C ARG A 121 -14.64 -6.11 5.60
N LEU A 122 -14.32 -7.14 4.82
CA LEU A 122 -13.41 -8.21 5.23
C LEU A 122 -12.02 -7.67 5.55
N ARG A 123 -11.50 -6.80 4.70
CA ARG A 123 -10.23 -6.08 4.90
C ARG A 123 -10.22 -5.30 6.21
N LYS A 124 -11.26 -4.50 6.46
CA LYS A 124 -11.43 -3.78 7.72
C LYS A 124 -11.47 -4.69 8.95
N MET A 125 -12.11 -5.86 8.85
CA MET A 125 -12.11 -6.85 9.93
C MET A 125 -10.72 -7.43 10.17
N VAL A 126 -9.96 -7.73 9.12
CA VAL A 126 -8.57 -8.20 9.26
C VAL A 126 -7.67 -7.13 9.86
N ASP A 127 -7.88 -5.87 9.53
CA ASP A 127 -7.08 -4.76 10.04
C ASP A 127 -7.31 -4.45 11.52
N GLN A 128 -8.49 -4.77 12.04
CA GLN A 128 -8.79 -4.73 13.48
C GLN A 128 -8.00 -5.78 14.27
N ILE A 129 -7.46 -6.81 13.61
CA ILE A 129 -6.66 -7.85 14.24
C ILE A 129 -5.21 -7.37 14.35
N ASP A 130 -4.68 -7.41 15.58
CA ASP A 130 -3.28 -7.06 15.87
C ASP A 130 -2.32 -7.82 14.94
N LYS A 131 -1.43 -7.07 14.29
CA LYS A 131 -0.42 -7.57 13.35
C LYS A 131 0.40 -8.71 13.95
N LYS A 132 0.71 -8.65 15.25
CA LYS A 132 1.46 -9.72 15.93
C LYS A 132 0.68 -11.05 15.93
N LYS A 133 -0.63 -11.00 16.19
CA LYS A 133 -1.51 -12.18 16.23
C LYS A 133 -1.64 -12.83 14.84
N ARG A 134 -1.71 -12.02 13.79
CA ARG A 134 -1.75 -12.48 12.39
C ARG A 134 -0.36 -12.71 11.76
N ARG A 135 0.71 -12.92 12.55
CA ARG A 135 2.08 -13.17 12.06
C ARG A 135 2.60 -12.13 11.06
N HIS A 136 2.18 -10.87 11.23
CA HIS A 136 2.47 -9.76 10.33
C HIS A 136 2.00 -9.95 8.88
N TRP A 137 1.04 -10.83 8.63
CA TRP A 137 0.41 -10.97 7.31
C TRP A 137 -0.40 -9.72 6.97
N SER A 138 -0.30 -9.27 5.72
CA SER A 138 -1.20 -8.24 5.19
C SER A 138 -2.63 -8.74 5.12
N GLU A 139 -3.60 -7.83 4.94
CA GLU A 139 -5.00 -8.23 4.74
C GLU A 139 -5.16 -9.14 3.52
N GLN A 140 -4.44 -8.82 2.43
CA GLN A 140 -4.45 -9.62 1.21
C GLN A 140 -3.86 -11.02 1.45
N ASP A 141 -2.75 -11.13 2.18
CA ASP A 141 -2.13 -12.43 2.49
C ASP A 141 -3.05 -13.31 3.34
N MET A 142 -3.74 -12.70 4.31
CA MET A 142 -4.66 -13.41 5.18
C MET A 142 -5.87 -13.96 4.40
N LEU A 143 -6.43 -13.16 3.48
CA LEU A 143 -7.53 -13.59 2.61
C LEU A 143 -7.09 -14.66 1.60
N ARG A 144 -5.91 -14.53 0.97
CA ARG A 144 -5.38 -15.53 0.03
C ARG A 144 -5.15 -16.89 0.67
N LYS A 145 -4.80 -16.94 1.96
CA LYS A 145 -4.60 -18.21 2.67
C LYS A 145 -5.87 -19.05 2.77
N VAL A 146 -7.03 -18.40 2.87
CA VAL A 146 -8.33 -19.09 2.97
C VAL A 146 -9.00 -19.33 1.63
N GLU A 147 -8.49 -18.73 0.55
CA GLU A 147 -9.02 -18.88 -0.82
C GLU A 147 -9.16 -20.35 -1.28
N THR A 148 -8.24 -21.21 -0.86
CA THR A 148 -8.23 -22.64 -1.24
C THR A 148 -9.14 -23.50 -0.37
N TYR A 149 -9.70 -22.96 0.71
CA TYR A 149 -10.60 -23.71 1.58
C TYR A 149 -12.00 -23.78 0.94
N ALA A 150 -12.47 -24.98 0.65
CA ALA A 150 -13.72 -25.20 -0.07
C ALA A 150 -14.58 -26.30 0.57
N ARG A 151 -15.89 -26.18 0.36
CA ARG A 151 -16.89 -27.21 0.70
C ARG A 151 -17.46 -27.78 -0.60
N VAL A 152 -17.41 -29.10 -0.74
CA VAL A 152 -18.06 -29.83 -1.82
C VAL A 152 -19.33 -30.46 -1.27
N HIS A 153 -20.48 -30.01 -1.77
CA HIS A 153 -21.78 -30.59 -1.48
C HIS A 153 -22.07 -31.72 -2.47
N PHE A 154 -22.48 -32.88 -1.97
CA PHE A 154 -22.89 -34.01 -2.80
C PHE A 154 -24.39 -34.18 -2.73
N GLU A 155 -25.05 -34.23 -3.88
CA GLU A 155 -26.48 -34.56 -3.93
C GLU A 155 -26.71 -36.05 -3.61
N GLY A 156 -27.62 -36.35 -2.68
CA GLY A 156 -28.00 -37.71 -2.31
C GLY A 156 -27.58 -38.10 -0.88
N LYS A 157 -26.92 -39.26 -0.74
CA LYS A 157 -26.62 -39.88 0.57
C LYS A 157 -25.28 -39.45 1.19
N TYR A 158 -24.39 -38.85 0.41
CA TYR A 158 -23.05 -38.49 0.87
C TYR A 158 -23.08 -37.17 1.64
N LYS A 159 -22.28 -37.08 2.70
CA LYS A 159 -22.12 -35.85 3.49
C LYS A 159 -21.22 -34.85 2.76
N ASP A 160 -21.42 -33.57 3.05
CA ASP A 160 -20.53 -32.49 2.61
C ASP A 160 -19.07 -32.79 3.01
N VAL A 161 -18.16 -32.58 2.06
CA VAL A 161 -16.73 -32.75 2.28
C VAL A 161 -16.07 -31.38 2.27
N TYR A 162 -15.35 -31.09 3.35
CA TYR A 162 -14.52 -29.89 3.46
C TYR A 162 -13.07 -30.22 3.13
N SER A 163 -12.37 -29.30 2.46
CA SER A 163 -10.91 -29.38 2.34
C SER A 163 -10.26 -29.41 3.73
N THR A 164 -9.22 -30.22 3.92
CA THR A 164 -8.52 -30.27 5.21
C THR A 164 -7.79 -28.94 5.46
N PRO A 165 -8.09 -28.20 6.55
CA PRO A 165 -7.51 -26.88 6.75
C PRO A 165 -6.03 -26.95 7.15
N THR A 166 -5.21 -26.17 6.46
CA THR A 166 -3.78 -26.01 6.78
C THR A 166 -3.58 -25.30 8.12
N ALA A 167 -2.38 -25.38 8.70
CA ALA A 167 -2.07 -24.65 9.95
C ALA A 167 -2.29 -23.13 9.82
N ALA A 168 -2.05 -22.57 8.63
CA ALA A 168 -2.28 -21.16 8.36
C ALA A 168 -3.77 -20.81 8.30
N GLN A 169 -4.59 -21.64 7.63
CA GLN A 169 -6.04 -21.46 7.56
C GLN A 169 -6.70 -21.58 8.94
N ARG A 170 -6.28 -22.56 9.74
CA ARG A 170 -6.75 -22.74 11.12
C ARG A 170 -6.50 -21.49 11.96
N LEU A 171 -5.30 -20.93 11.89
CA LEU A 171 -4.98 -19.67 12.58
C LEU A 171 -5.88 -18.52 12.10
N VAL A 172 -6.17 -18.43 10.81
CA VAL A 172 -7.10 -17.40 10.28
C VAL A 172 -8.51 -17.60 10.82
N PHE A 173 -9.01 -18.83 10.84
CA PHE A 173 -10.33 -19.16 11.36
C PHE A 173 -10.43 -18.89 12.88
N ASP A 174 -9.41 -19.29 13.65
CA ASP A 174 -9.35 -19.04 15.09
C ASP A 174 -9.36 -17.53 15.39
N LEU A 175 -8.61 -16.73 14.63
CA LEU A 175 -8.58 -15.27 14.79
C LEU A 175 -9.89 -14.58 14.42
N LEU A 176 -10.66 -15.17 13.50
CA LEU A 176 -11.95 -14.65 13.05
C LEU A 176 -13.15 -15.26 13.80
N GLY A 177 -12.91 -16.19 14.74
CA GLY A 177 -13.98 -16.88 15.46
C GLY A 177 -14.83 -17.78 14.54
N LEU A 178 -14.23 -18.34 13.49
CA LEU A 178 -14.94 -19.17 12.51
C LEU A 178 -14.78 -20.67 12.84
N PRO A 179 -15.87 -21.44 12.90
CA PRO A 179 -15.79 -22.87 13.13
C PRO A 179 -15.22 -23.59 11.90
N TYR A 180 -14.37 -24.61 12.13
CA TYR A 180 -13.86 -25.48 11.09
C TYR A 180 -13.77 -26.94 11.56
N THR A 181 -13.64 -27.86 10.61
CA THR A 181 -13.45 -29.28 10.89
C THR A 181 -12.00 -29.67 10.65
N PHE A 182 -11.38 -30.34 11.62
CA PHE A 182 -10.03 -30.87 11.49
C PHE A 182 -9.90 -32.19 12.24
N LYS A 183 -9.47 -33.26 11.55
CA LYS A 183 -9.36 -34.61 12.12
C LYS A 183 -10.66 -35.05 12.83
N GLU A 184 -11.80 -34.86 12.16
CA GLU A 184 -13.15 -35.22 12.65
C GLU A 184 -13.62 -34.49 13.91
N LYS A 185 -12.84 -33.52 14.42
CA LYS A 185 -13.24 -32.63 15.51
C LYS A 185 -13.71 -31.30 14.92
N VAL A 186 -14.88 -30.83 15.37
CA VAL A 186 -15.35 -29.47 15.11
C VAL A 186 -14.68 -28.56 16.13
N SER A 187 -13.92 -27.58 15.67
CA SER A 187 -13.44 -26.51 16.54
C SER A 187 -14.55 -25.48 16.70
N THR A 188 -15.24 -25.48 17.82
CA THR A 188 -16.19 -24.42 18.17
C THR A 188 -15.41 -23.32 18.87
N SER A 189 -15.17 -22.20 18.21
CA SER A 189 -14.78 -20.98 18.91
C SER A 189 -16.04 -20.38 19.51
N GLU A 190 -16.27 -20.61 20.79
CA GLU A 190 -17.22 -19.84 21.60
C GLU A 190 -16.73 -18.39 21.64
N SER A 191 -17.37 -17.54 20.84
CA SER A 191 -17.43 -16.11 21.11
C SER A 191 -18.90 -15.72 20.99
N GLU A 192 -19.60 -15.81 22.11
CA GLU A 192 -20.90 -15.19 22.31
C GLU A 192 -20.80 -13.70 21.95
N LEU A 193 -21.77 -13.25 21.15
CA LEU A 193 -21.99 -11.84 20.78
C LEU A 193 -22.34 -10.98 21.99
#